data_AF-T1C4N7-F1
#
_entry.id   AF-T1C4N7-F1
#
_cell.length_a   1.000
_cell.length_b   1.000
_cell.length_c   1.000
_cell.angle_alpha   90.00
_cell.angle_beta   90.00
_cell.angle_gamma   90.00
#
_symmetry.space_group_name_H-M   'P 1'
#
loop_
_entity.id
_entity.type
_entity.pdbx_description
1 polymer ?
#
loop_
_entity_poly.entity_id
_entity_poly.type
_entity_poly.pdbx_seq_one_letter_code
_entity_poly.pdbx_strand_id
1 'polypeptide(L)'
;AMLLALGFSPKSALAFVMATGFVADTTSLPLVISNLVNIVSAGYFRIPFDRYAAVMVPVDLVALATALLVLYAYFRRDIPARYELARVDIPRGAIRDTLVFRWAFPILILLLIAYFVTAAYNVPVSVVTGAAALAMLALAGRWWRRGQGAVIDLRKVLREAPWQIVLFSLGMYLVVYGLRNAGLTTYLAQVLEALGRHGVFASALGTGFISAGLSAVMNNMPTVLVGALGIHQAQGLSASVREAMIYANVIGCDLGPKFTPIGSL
;
A
#
# COMPACT_ATOMS: atom_id res chain seq x y z
N ALA A 1 20.52 3.84 11.58
CA ALA A 1 21.11 3.24 12.79
C ALA A 1 21.61 1.82 12.54
N MET A 2 20.74 0.86 12.16
CA MET A 2 21.12 -0.55 11.99
C MET A 2 22.20 -0.80 10.90
N LEU A 3 22.06 -0.21 9.70
CA LEU A 3 23.04 -0.39 8.61
C LEU A 3 24.43 0.18 8.97
N LEU A 4 24.46 1.27 9.74
CA LEU A 4 25.71 1.85 10.26
C LEU A 4 26.34 0.96 11.33
N ALA A 5 25.52 0.40 12.23
CA ALA A 5 25.97 -0.57 13.23
C ALA A 5 26.56 -1.83 12.59
N LEU A 6 26.04 -2.25 11.44
CA LEU A 6 26.54 -3.37 10.64
C LEU A 6 27.83 -3.07 9.86
N GLY A 7 28.35 -1.84 9.93
CA GLY A 7 29.60 -1.43 9.25
C GLY A 7 29.45 -1.24 7.74
N PHE A 8 28.24 -0.99 7.23
CA PHE A 8 28.04 -0.86 5.79
C PHE A 8 28.64 0.43 5.26
N SER A 9 29.27 0.33 4.08
CA SER A 9 29.72 1.51 3.33
C SER A 9 28.51 2.38 2.94
N PRO A 10 28.68 3.69 2.70
CA PRO A 10 27.60 4.55 2.21
C PRO A 10 26.91 4.02 0.94
N LYS A 11 27.67 3.39 0.03
CA LYS A 11 27.14 2.77 -1.20
C LYS A 11 26.27 1.56 -0.88
N SER A 12 26.74 0.68 0.01
CA SER A 12 25.97 -0.48 0.47
C SER A 12 24.70 -0.04 1.21
N ALA A 13 24.80 0.96 2.09
CA ALA A 13 23.65 1.52 2.80
C ALA A 13 22.62 2.10 1.82
N LEU A 14 23.04 2.83 0.80
CA LEU A 14 22.17 3.33 -0.26
C LEU A 14 21.47 2.20 -0.99
N ALA A 15 22.19 1.14 -1.37
CA ALA A 15 21.62 -0.04 -2.03
C ALA A 15 20.49 -0.67 -1.19
N PHE A 16 20.71 -0.85 0.11
CA PHE A 16 19.70 -1.41 1.00
C PHE A 16 18.51 -0.47 1.21
N VAL A 17 18.74 0.83 1.41
CA VAL A 17 17.66 1.82 1.56
C VAL A 17 16.79 1.87 0.30
N MET A 18 17.42 1.94 -0.87
CA MET A 18 16.72 1.90 -2.16
C MET A 18 15.94 0.60 -2.32
N ALA A 19 16.56 -0.55 -2.04
CA ALA A 19 15.88 -1.84 -2.13
C ALA A 19 14.68 -1.92 -1.19
N THR A 20 14.84 -1.52 0.08
CA THR A 20 13.72 -1.52 1.04
C THR A 20 12.59 -0.59 0.60
N GLY A 21 12.91 0.62 0.10
CA GLY A 21 11.89 1.57 -0.34
C GLY A 21 11.17 1.17 -1.62
N PHE A 22 11.88 0.62 -2.61
CA PHE A 22 11.27 0.13 -3.85
C PHE A 22 10.45 -1.14 -3.61
N VAL A 23 10.99 -2.09 -2.85
CA VAL A 23 10.28 -3.34 -2.55
C VAL A 23 9.06 -3.06 -1.67
N ALA A 24 9.15 -2.21 -0.64
CA ALA A 24 8.01 -1.88 0.21
C ALA A 24 6.84 -1.29 -0.59
N ASP A 25 7.10 -0.33 -1.49
CA ASP A 25 6.05 0.28 -2.31
C ASP A 25 5.53 -0.70 -3.37
N THR A 26 6.42 -1.43 -4.05
CA THR A 26 6.03 -2.42 -5.07
C THR A 26 5.16 -3.52 -4.46
N THR A 27 5.56 -4.02 -3.29
CA THR A 27 4.85 -5.08 -2.57
C THR A 27 3.67 -4.60 -1.74
N SER A 28 3.25 -3.35 -1.97
CA SER A 28 2.00 -2.81 -1.44
C SER A 28 0.79 -3.09 -2.35
N LEU A 29 1.00 -3.67 -3.55
CA LEU A 29 -0.04 -4.04 -4.51
C LEU A 29 -1.00 -5.18 -4.13
N PRO A 30 -0.58 -6.29 -3.46
CA PRO A 30 -1.32 -7.55 -3.54
C PRO A 30 -2.65 -7.55 -2.77
N LEU A 31 -2.77 -6.76 -1.70
CA LEU A 31 -3.95 -6.74 -0.84
C LEU A 31 -4.57 -5.35 -0.78
N VAL A 32 -5.89 -5.31 -0.61
CA VAL A 32 -6.64 -4.06 -0.43
C VAL A 32 -6.10 -3.25 0.75
N ILE A 33 -5.71 -3.92 1.83
CA ILE A 33 -5.20 -3.27 3.05
C ILE A 33 -3.73 -2.85 3.00
N SER A 34 -3.00 -3.23 1.94
CA SER A 34 -1.56 -2.99 1.86
C SER A 34 -1.22 -1.52 1.59
N ASN A 35 -2.16 -0.75 1.02
CA ASN A 35 -1.98 0.67 0.71
C ASN A 35 -3.34 1.38 0.70
N LEU A 36 -3.38 2.65 1.11
CA LEU A 36 -4.59 3.46 1.06
C LEU A 36 -5.09 3.67 -0.39
N VAL A 37 -4.19 3.69 -1.37
CA VAL A 37 -4.51 3.69 -2.80
C VAL A 37 -5.45 2.52 -3.15
N ASN A 38 -5.14 1.33 -2.64
CA ASN A 38 -5.89 0.10 -2.90
C ASN A 38 -7.25 0.13 -2.21
N ILE A 39 -7.30 0.56 -0.94
CA ILE A 39 -8.54 0.72 -0.17
C ILE A 39 -9.51 1.66 -0.90
N VAL A 40 -9.00 2.81 -1.34
CA VAL A 40 -9.80 3.83 -2.03
C VAL A 40 -10.34 3.30 -3.35
N SER A 41 -9.49 2.68 -4.18
CA SER A 41 -9.91 2.16 -5.49
C SER A 41 -10.89 0.99 -5.35
N ALA A 42 -10.57 0.00 -4.51
CA ALA A 42 -11.43 -1.16 -4.27
C ALA A 42 -12.77 -0.74 -3.64
N GLY A 43 -12.75 0.21 -2.70
CA GLY A 43 -13.96 0.76 -2.09
C GLY A 43 -14.83 1.52 -3.09
N TYR A 44 -14.23 2.35 -3.94
CA TYR A 44 -14.94 3.15 -4.94
C TYR A 44 -15.62 2.27 -6.00
N PHE A 45 -14.91 1.28 -6.53
CA PHE A 45 -15.44 0.36 -7.54
C PHE A 45 -16.14 -0.89 -6.95
N ARG A 46 -16.23 -0.98 -5.62
CA ARG A 46 -16.81 -2.12 -4.88
C ARG A 46 -16.20 -3.47 -5.29
N ILE A 47 -14.87 -3.51 -5.43
CA ILE A 47 -14.12 -4.74 -5.70
C ILE A 47 -13.96 -5.51 -4.38
N PRO A 48 -14.45 -6.76 -4.28
CA PRO A 48 -14.30 -7.54 -3.06
C PRO A 48 -12.84 -7.99 -2.87
N PHE A 49 -12.47 -8.24 -1.61
CA PHE A 49 -11.08 -8.48 -1.20
C PHE A 49 -10.45 -9.69 -1.92
N ASP A 50 -11.21 -10.76 -2.07
CA ASP A 50 -10.81 -12.00 -2.75
C ASP A 50 -10.53 -11.79 -4.24
N ARG A 51 -11.44 -11.08 -4.95
CA ARG A 51 -11.26 -10.75 -6.36
C ARG A 51 -10.05 -9.85 -6.57
N TYR A 52 -9.88 -8.84 -5.73
CA TYR A 52 -8.73 -7.95 -5.79
C TYR A 52 -7.42 -8.73 -5.62
N ALA A 53 -7.33 -9.56 -4.57
CA ALA A 53 -6.14 -10.36 -4.31
C ALA A 53 -5.85 -11.37 -5.43
N ALA A 54 -6.88 -12.00 -6.00
CA ALA A 54 -6.72 -12.95 -7.10
C ALA A 54 -6.07 -12.33 -8.35
N VAL A 55 -6.30 -11.03 -8.59
CA VAL A 55 -5.67 -10.29 -9.70
C VAL A 55 -4.32 -9.72 -9.30
N MET A 56 -4.23 -9.09 -8.13
CA MET A 56 -3.03 -8.33 -7.75
C MET A 56 -1.90 -9.18 -7.19
N VAL A 57 -2.15 -10.35 -6.59
CA VAL A 57 -1.08 -11.23 -6.10
C VAL A 57 -0.17 -11.71 -7.23
N PRO A 58 -0.66 -12.23 -8.38
CA PRO A 58 0.20 -12.56 -9.51
C PRO A 58 0.96 -11.35 -10.07
N VAL A 59 0.30 -10.18 -10.13
CA VAL A 59 0.94 -8.93 -10.60
C VAL A 59 2.07 -8.52 -9.67
N ASP A 60 1.83 -8.59 -8.36
CA ASP A 60 2.82 -8.29 -7.32
C ASP A 60 4.04 -9.19 -7.43
N LEU A 61 3.86 -10.51 -7.62
CA LEU A 61 4.98 -11.43 -7.80
C LEU A 61 5.87 -11.05 -8.99
N VAL A 62 5.26 -10.66 -10.11
CA VAL A 62 6.00 -10.20 -11.30
C VAL A 62 6.69 -8.86 -11.03
N ALA A 63 6.01 -7.93 -10.36
CA ALA A 63 6.55 -6.62 -10.02
C ALA A 63 7.73 -6.74 -9.04
N LEU A 64 7.59 -7.55 -7.98
CA LEU A 64 8.62 -7.87 -7.01
C LEU A 64 9.83 -8.54 -7.67
N ALA A 65 9.60 -9.56 -8.50
CA ALA A 65 10.69 -10.23 -9.21
C ALA A 65 11.45 -9.24 -10.11
N THR A 66 10.73 -8.36 -10.81
CA THR A 66 11.32 -7.33 -11.67
C THR A 66 12.11 -6.31 -10.84
N ALA A 67 11.55 -5.81 -9.73
CA ALA A 67 12.22 -4.87 -8.84
C ALA A 67 13.51 -5.47 -8.26
N LEU A 68 13.45 -6.70 -7.75
CA LEU A 68 14.62 -7.41 -7.23
C LEU A 68 15.67 -7.65 -8.30
N LEU A 69 15.27 -8.04 -9.52
CA LEU A 69 16.20 -8.25 -10.64
C LEU A 69 16.94 -6.95 -10.99
N VAL A 70 16.22 -5.84 -11.15
CA VAL A 70 16.81 -4.54 -11.51
C VAL A 70 17.72 -4.02 -10.40
N LEU A 71 17.25 -4.05 -9.15
CA LEU A 71 18.02 -3.62 -7.99
C LEU A 71 19.28 -4.47 -7.81
N TYR A 72 19.17 -5.79 -7.96
CA TYR A 72 20.32 -6.69 -7.90
C TYR A 72 21.29 -6.42 -9.05
N ALA A 73 20.81 -6.31 -10.30
CA ALA A 73 21.68 -6.03 -11.44
C ALA A 73 22.48 -4.73 -11.26
N TYR A 74 21.85 -3.69 -10.70
CA TYR A 74 22.46 -2.39 -10.44
C TYR A 74 23.43 -2.41 -9.25
N PHE A 75 22.99 -2.92 -8.09
CA PHE A 75 23.74 -2.85 -6.82
C PHE A 75 24.58 -4.09 -6.49
N ARG A 76 24.57 -5.15 -7.31
CA ARG A 76 25.28 -6.43 -7.01
C ARG A 76 26.74 -6.28 -6.58
N ARG A 77 27.43 -5.23 -7.04
CA ARG A 77 28.84 -4.96 -6.70
C ARG A 77 29.01 -4.27 -5.35
N ASP A 78 27.97 -3.62 -4.85
CA ASP A 78 27.97 -2.85 -3.60
C ASP A 78 27.38 -3.66 -2.42
N ILE A 79 26.83 -4.86 -2.67
CA ILE A 79 26.29 -5.74 -1.64
C ILE A 79 27.46 -6.45 -0.91
N PRO A 80 27.64 -6.22 0.40
CA PRO A 80 28.71 -6.86 1.15
C PRO A 80 28.43 -8.36 1.33
N ALA A 81 29.42 -9.21 1.06
CA ALA A 81 29.29 -10.66 1.23
C ALA A 81 29.28 -11.10 2.71
N ARG A 82 29.80 -10.26 3.63
CA ARG A 82 29.87 -10.52 5.06
C ARG A 82 29.55 -9.25 5.83
N TYR A 83 28.94 -9.40 7.00
CA TYR A 83 28.58 -8.30 7.88
C TYR A 83 28.70 -8.69 9.35
N GLU A 84 28.98 -7.71 10.20
CA GLU A 84 29.26 -7.96 11.62
C GLU A 84 27.97 -8.06 12.44
N LEU A 85 27.46 -9.28 12.59
CA LEU A 85 26.29 -9.59 13.41
C LEU A 85 26.48 -9.27 14.91
N ALA A 86 27.73 -9.30 15.40
CA ALA A 86 28.05 -9.07 16.81
C ALA A 86 27.74 -7.65 17.30
N ARG A 87 27.50 -6.69 16.40
CA ARG A 87 27.20 -5.30 16.72
C ARG A 87 25.70 -4.98 16.81
N VAL A 88 24.84 -5.96 16.56
CA VAL A 88 23.38 -5.80 16.59
C VAL A 88 22.83 -6.38 17.88
N ASP A 89 21.90 -5.66 18.51
CA ASP A 89 21.22 -6.11 19.73
C ASP A 89 20.53 -7.47 19.53
N ILE A 90 20.50 -8.27 20.59
CA ILE A 90 19.83 -9.57 20.58
C ILE A 90 18.32 -9.34 20.40
N PRO A 91 17.66 -9.94 19.37
CA PRO A 91 16.25 -9.64 19.04
C PRO A 91 15.27 -9.83 20.20
N ARG A 92 15.56 -10.76 21.12
CA ARG A 92 14.74 -11.01 22.31
C ARG A 92 14.67 -9.80 23.25
N GLY A 93 15.72 -8.97 23.29
CA GLY A 93 15.76 -7.76 24.11
C GLY A 93 14.80 -6.67 23.64
N ALA A 94 14.34 -6.73 22.38
CA ALA A 94 13.35 -5.78 21.85
C ALA A 94 11.91 -6.06 22.33
N ILE A 95 11.64 -7.27 22.85
CA ILE A 95 10.30 -7.68 23.27
C ILE A 95 9.97 -7.08 24.63
N ARG A 96 9.15 -6.02 24.67
CA ARG A 96 8.71 -5.37 25.91
C ARG A 96 7.57 -6.11 26.62
N ASP A 97 6.64 -6.69 25.87
CA ASP A 97 5.52 -7.45 26.41
C ASP A 97 5.37 -8.77 25.64
N THR A 98 5.74 -9.87 26.30
CA THR A 98 5.76 -11.21 25.70
C THR A 98 4.36 -11.75 25.39
N LEU A 99 3.35 -11.31 26.14
CA LEU A 99 1.96 -11.70 25.93
C LEU A 99 1.44 -11.04 24.64
N VAL A 100 1.62 -9.73 24.51
CA VAL A 100 1.23 -9.00 23.29
C VAL A 100 2.00 -9.53 22.08
N PHE A 101 3.31 -9.74 22.21
CA PHE A 101 4.14 -10.27 21.13
C PHE A 101 3.67 -11.64 20.63
N ARG A 102 3.36 -12.58 21.53
CA ARG A 102 2.92 -13.93 21.15
C ARG A 102 1.55 -13.93 20.49
N TRP A 103 0.62 -13.13 21.02
CA TRP A 103 -0.76 -13.07 20.52
C TRP A 103 -0.92 -12.20 19.28
N ALA A 104 0.01 -11.28 19.00
CA ALA A 104 0.00 -10.51 17.76
C ALA A 104 -0.02 -11.42 16.53
N PHE A 105 0.77 -12.51 16.50
CA PHE A 105 0.82 -13.41 15.35
C PHE A 105 -0.52 -14.13 15.09
N PRO A 106 -1.15 -14.85 16.04
CA PRO A 106 -2.47 -15.42 15.85
C PRO A 106 -3.54 -14.39 15.47
N ILE A 107 -3.52 -13.20 16.09
CA ILE A 107 -4.50 -12.15 15.78
C ILE A 107 -4.32 -11.66 14.34
N LEU A 108 -3.09 -11.45 13.87
CA LEU A 108 -2.81 -11.03 12.50
C LEU A 108 -3.18 -12.12 11.48
N ILE A 109 -2.92 -13.39 11.78
CA ILE A 109 -3.33 -14.52 10.93
C ILE A 109 -4.87 -14.60 10.87
N LEU A 110 -5.53 -14.51 12.02
CA LEU A 110 -6.99 -14.52 12.09
C LEU A 110 -7.59 -13.33 11.35
N LEU A 111 -6.99 -12.14 11.48
CA LEU A 111 -7.38 -10.94 10.75
C LEU A 111 -7.28 -11.15 9.24
N LEU A 112 -6.19 -11.74 8.76
CA LEU A 112 -6.02 -12.05 7.35
C LEU A 112 -7.09 -13.03 6.84
N ILE A 113 -7.32 -14.13 7.56
CA ILE A 113 -8.38 -15.10 7.24
C ILE A 113 -9.75 -14.41 7.26
N ALA A 114 -10.00 -13.56 8.26
CA ALA A 114 -11.25 -12.84 8.41
C ALA A 114 -11.53 -11.96 7.17
N TYR A 115 -10.54 -11.23 6.63
CA TYR A 115 -10.76 -10.44 5.41
C TYR A 115 -11.28 -11.27 4.24
N PHE A 116 -10.75 -12.47 4.01
CA PHE A 116 -11.23 -13.36 2.94
C PHE A 116 -12.62 -13.91 3.23
N VAL A 117 -12.86 -14.39 4.46
CA VAL A 117 -14.16 -14.97 4.83
C VAL A 117 -15.26 -13.92 4.82
N THR A 118 -14.99 -12.73 5.35
CA THR A 118 -15.99 -11.67 5.48
C THR A 118 -16.25 -10.92 4.17
N ALA A 119 -15.34 -11.03 3.19
CA ALA A 119 -15.54 -10.47 1.86
C ALA A 119 -16.79 -11.07 1.16
N ALA A 120 -17.05 -12.37 1.33
CA ALA A 120 -18.24 -13.02 0.79
C ALA A 120 -19.56 -12.44 1.34
N TYR A 121 -19.51 -11.79 2.50
CA TYR A 121 -20.65 -11.18 3.17
C TYR A 121 -20.68 -9.64 3.03
N ASN A 122 -19.82 -9.05 2.20
CA ASN A 122 -19.69 -7.60 2.02
C ASN A 122 -19.46 -6.83 3.33
N VAL A 123 -18.79 -7.44 4.32
CA VAL A 123 -18.44 -6.75 5.56
C VAL A 123 -17.34 -5.72 5.26
N PRO A 124 -17.47 -4.46 5.70
CA PRO A 124 -16.43 -3.47 5.50
C PRO A 124 -15.13 -3.86 6.18
N VAL A 125 -14.01 -3.70 5.46
CA VAL A 125 -12.65 -3.95 5.96
C VAL A 125 -12.41 -3.24 7.30
N SER A 126 -12.91 -2.00 7.45
CA SER A 126 -12.76 -1.19 8.67
C SER A 126 -13.36 -1.84 9.92
N VAL A 127 -14.46 -2.59 9.79
CA VAL A 127 -15.09 -3.30 10.92
C VAL A 127 -14.19 -4.43 11.39
N VAL A 128 -13.64 -5.20 10.45
CA VAL A 128 -12.74 -6.33 10.75
C VAL A 128 -11.43 -5.83 11.36
N THR A 129 -10.80 -4.82 10.75
CA THR A 129 -9.57 -4.20 11.28
C THR A 129 -9.82 -3.56 12.65
N GLY A 130 -10.95 -2.87 12.82
CA GLY A 130 -11.34 -2.24 14.08
C GLY A 130 -11.53 -3.25 15.20
N ALA A 131 -12.18 -4.37 14.93
CA ALA A 131 -12.33 -5.46 15.89
C ALA A 131 -10.97 -6.05 16.31
N ALA A 132 -10.05 -6.28 15.36
CA ALA A 132 -8.70 -6.76 15.66
C ALA A 132 -7.88 -5.73 16.46
N ALA A 133 -7.99 -4.44 16.13
CA ALA A 133 -7.36 -3.36 16.86
C ALA A 133 -7.88 -3.28 18.30
N LEU A 134 -9.20 -3.38 18.51
CA LEU A 134 -9.81 -3.43 19.84
C LEU A 134 -9.36 -4.66 20.63
N ALA A 135 -9.29 -5.83 19.99
CA ALA A 135 -8.77 -7.04 20.62
C ALA A 135 -7.31 -6.85 21.07
N MET A 136 -6.48 -6.22 20.24
CA MET A 136 -5.09 -5.90 20.58
C MET A 136 -4.96 -4.88 21.71
N LEU A 137 -5.79 -3.84 21.71
CA LEU A 137 -5.84 -2.86 22.80
C LEU A 137 -6.32 -3.50 24.11
N ALA A 138 -7.33 -4.38 24.06
CA ALA A 138 -7.83 -5.11 25.22
C ALA A 138 -6.77 -6.03 25.81
N LEU A 139 -5.99 -6.67 24.95
CA LEU A 139 -4.89 -7.55 25.31
C LEU A 139 -3.74 -6.76 25.95
N ALA A 140 -3.28 -5.70 25.29
CA ALA A 140 -2.18 -4.84 25.77
C ALA A 140 -2.55 -4.10 27.06
N GLY A 141 -3.79 -3.61 27.15
CA GLY A 141 -4.36 -3.00 28.36
C GLY A 141 -4.79 -3.98 29.43
N ARG A 142 -4.68 -5.30 29.18
CA ARG A 142 -5.12 -6.38 30.08
C ARG A 142 -6.48 -6.07 30.74
N TRP A 143 -7.49 -5.73 29.92
CA TRP A 143 -8.79 -5.26 30.43
C TRP A 143 -9.45 -6.27 31.40
N TRP A 144 -9.23 -7.56 31.17
CA TRP A 144 -9.64 -8.67 32.03
C TRP A 144 -8.99 -8.66 33.43
N ARG A 145 -7.83 -8.02 33.61
CA ARG A 145 -7.18 -7.77 34.91
C ARG A 145 -7.25 -6.31 35.36
N ARG A 146 -8.15 -5.51 34.78
CA ARG A 146 -8.27 -4.07 35.08
C ARG A 146 -6.94 -3.32 34.95
N GLY A 147 -6.09 -3.69 33.97
CA GLY A 147 -4.80 -3.05 33.73
C GLY A 147 -3.62 -3.56 34.57
N GLN A 148 -3.83 -4.52 35.48
CA GLN A 148 -2.73 -5.07 36.27
C GLN A 148 -1.70 -5.78 35.40
N GLY A 149 -0.44 -5.32 35.48
CA GLY A 149 0.67 -5.82 34.69
C GLY A 149 0.76 -5.25 33.28
N ALA A 150 -0.06 -4.27 32.90
CA ALA A 150 0.03 -3.59 31.61
C ALA A 150 1.36 -2.83 31.47
N VAL A 151 2.18 -3.24 30.49
CA VAL A 151 3.49 -2.64 30.23
C VAL A 151 3.41 -1.58 29.12
N ILE A 152 2.43 -1.70 28.23
CA ILE A 152 2.26 -0.81 27.07
C ILE A 152 1.36 0.37 27.44
N ASP A 153 1.87 1.59 27.23
CA ASP A 153 1.09 2.82 27.38
C ASP A 153 0.11 2.98 26.20
N LEU A 154 -1.14 2.58 26.41
CA LEU A 154 -2.19 2.68 25.39
C LEU A 154 -2.52 4.14 25.00
N ARG A 155 -2.39 5.09 25.94
CA ARG A 155 -2.66 6.50 25.64
C ARG A 155 -1.61 7.04 24.68
N LYS A 156 -0.35 6.67 24.91
CA LYS A 156 0.75 6.99 24.00
C LYS A 156 0.53 6.37 22.62
N VAL A 157 0.20 5.07 22.54
CA VAL A 157 -0.09 4.38 21.27
C VAL A 157 -1.21 5.07 20.49
N LEU A 158 -2.31 5.41 21.16
CA LEU A 158 -3.43 6.10 20.51
C LEU A 158 -3.06 7.52 20.08
N ARG A 159 -2.24 8.25 20.85
CA ARG A 159 -1.81 9.61 20.49
C ARG A 159 -0.81 9.63 19.32
N GLU A 160 0.09 8.65 19.28
CA GLU A 160 1.13 8.52 18.26
C GLU A 160 0.67 7.79 16.99
N ALA A 161 -0.57 7.26 16.98
CA ALA A 161 -1.18 6.73 15.77
C ALA A 161 -1.22 7.82 14.68
N PRO A 162 -1.07 7.46 13.40
CA PRO A 162 -0.89 8.41 12.30
C PRO A 162 -2.24 9.04 11.87
N TRP A 163 -2.88 9.80 12.77
CA TRP A 163 -4.16 10.49 12.52
C TRP A 163 -4.10 11.47 11.35
N GLN A 164 -2.90 11.96 11.03
CA GLN A 164 -2.63 12.81 9.88
C GLN A 164 -3.04 12.12 8.58
N ILE A 165 -2.95 10.79 8.46
CA ILE A 165 -3.37 10.05 7.26
C ILE A 165 -4.88 10.19 7.03
N VAL A 166 -5.68 10.21 8.11
CA VAL A 166 -7.14 10.40 8.02
C VAL A 166 -7.45 11.82 7.54
N LEU A 167 -6.83 12.82 8.15
CA LEU A 167 -7.01 14.23 7.74
C LEU A 167 -6.52 14.47 6.31
N PHE A 168 -5.37 13.90 5.95
CA PHE A 168 -4.80 13.98 4.62
C PHE A 168 -5.73 13.36 3.59
N SER A 169 -6.24 12.15 3.82
CA SER A 169 -7.17 11.51 2.88
C SER A 169 -8.43 12.34 2.64
N LEU A 170 -9.05 12.88 3.70
CA LEU A 170 -10.19 13.81 3.58
C LEU A 170 -9.83 15.07 2.77
N GLY A 171 -8.67 15.66 3.04
CA GLY A 171 -8.17 16.82 2.28
C GLY A 171 -7.96 16.50 0.80
N MET A 172 -7.38 15.34 0.48
CA MET A 172 -7.18 14.92 -0.91
C MET A 172 -8.50 14.65 -1.62
N TYR A 173 -9.51 14.11 -0.94
CA TYR A 173 -10.87 14.02 -1.50
C TYR A 173 -11.40 15.40 -1.90
N LEU A 174 -11.30 16.41 -1.04
CA LEU A 174 -11.75 17.76 -1.35
C LEU A 174 -11.03 18.34 -2.58
N VAL A 175 -9.70 18.24 -2.62
CA VAL A 175 -8.87 18.74 -3.73
C VAL A 175 -9.25 18.06 -5.04
N VAL A 176 -9.34 16.73 -5.04
CA VAL A 176 -9.64 15.96 -6.25
C VAL A 176 -11.06 16.23 -6.75
N TYR A 177 -12.04 16.38 -5.85
CA TYR A 177 -13.39 16.79 -6.26
C TYR A 177 -13.44 18.23 -6.77
N GLY A 178 -12.60 19.14 -6.23
CA GLY A 178 -12.38 20.47 -6.80
C GLY A 178 -11.85 20.41 -8.23
N LEU A 179 -10.81 19.60 -8.49
CA LEU A 179 -10.25 19.39 -9.82
C LEU A 179 -11.25 18.76 -10.80
N ARG A 180 -12.06 17.80 -10.32
CA ARG A 180 -13.19 17.24 -11.08
C ARG A 180 -14.17 18.34 -11.51
N ASN A 181 -14.55 19.21 -10.59
CA ASN A 181 -15.48 20.31 -10.89
C ASN A 181 -14.87 21.35 -11.84
N ALA A 182 -13.53 21.47 -11.86
CA ALA A 182 -12.79 22.28 -12.84
C ALA A 182 -12.60 21.59 -14.21
N GLY A 183 -13.07 20.34 -14.37
CA GLY A 183 -13.07 19.62 -15.66
C GLY A 183 -11.89 18.68 -15.90
N LEU A 184 -10.93 18.55 -14.97
CA LEU A 184 -9.76 17.67 -15.15
C LEU A 184 -10.15 16.23 -15.47
N THR A 185 -11.09 15.66 -14.71
CA THR A 185 -11.52 14.28 -14.89
C THR A 185 -12.24 14.06 -16.21
N THR A 186 -12.85 15.11 -16.78
CA THR A 186 -13.53 15.05 -18.08
C THR A 186 -12.52 14.91 -19.22
N TYR A 187 -11.44 15.69 -19.19
CA TYR A 187 -10.34 15.52 -20.15
C TYR A 187 -9.70 14.15 -20.03
N LEU A 188 -9.46 13.69 -18.79
CA LEU A 188 -8.93 12.34 -18.57
C LEU A 188 -9.87 11.25 -19.10
N ALA A 189 -11.18 11.38 -18.88
CA ALA A 189 -12.17 10.42 -19.39
C ALA A 189 -12.11 10.30 -20.92
N GLN A 190 -11.96 11.41 -21.65
CA GLN A 190 -11.83 11.39 -23.12
C GLN A 190 -10.57 10.64 -23.57
N VAL A 191 -9.44 10.86 -22.89
CA VAL A 191 -8.19 10.13 -23.18
C VAL A 191 -8.35 8.64 -22.91
N LEU A 192 -8.98 8.27 -21.79
CA LEU A 192 -9.25 6.89 -21.43
C LEU A 192 -10.21 6.21 -22.42
N GLU A 193 -11.26 6.91 -22.89
CA GLU A 193 -12.15 6.37 -23.92
C GLU A 193 -11.43 6.15 -25.26
N ALA A 194 -10.52 7.06 -25.65
CA ALA A 194 -9.70 6.89 -26.83
C ALA A 194 -8.78 5.66 -26.72
N LEU A 195 -8.13 5.46 -25.57
CA LEU A 195 -7.36 4.26 -25.28
C LEU A 195 -8.24 3.00 -25.30
N GLY A 196 -9.45 3.09 -24.75
CA GLY A 196 -10.44 2.02 -24.67
C GLY A 196 -10.79 1.36 -26.01
N ARG A 197 -10.67 2.11 -27.11
CA ARG A 197 -10.93 1.61 -28.47
C ARG A 197 -9.85 0.66 -29.00
N HIS A 198 -8.68 0.62 -28.36
CA HIS A 198 -7.53 -0.18 -28.81
C HIS A 198 -7.45 -1.54 -28.07
N GLY A 199 -8.52 -1.94 -27.39
CA GLY A 199 -8.61 -3.21 -26.68
C GLY A 199 -7.99 -3.18 -25.28
N VAL A 200 -8.15 -4.30 -24.57
CA VAL A 200 -7.83 -4.42 -23.13
C VAL A 200 -6.35 -4.16 -22.84
N PHE A 201 -5.45 -4.73 -23.64
CA PHE A 201 -4.00 -4.62 -23.42
C PHE A 201 -3.50 -3.17 -23.54
N ALA A 202 -3.80 -2.51 -24.67
CA ALA A 202 -3.39 -1.12 -24.90
C ALA A 202 -4.02 -0.17 -23.88
N SER A 203 -5.28 -0.43 -23.49
CA SER A 203 -5.98 0.32 -22.45
C SER A 203 -5.31 0.20 -21.09
N ALA A 204 -4.99 -1.03 -20.66
CA ALA A 204 -4.32 -1.26 -19.39
C ALA A 204 -2.92 -0.60 -19.37
N LEU A 205 -2.14 -0.79 -20.42
CA LEU A 205 -0.80 -0.22 -20.52
C LEU A 205 -0.83 1.32 -20.52
N GLY A 206 -1.70 1.91 -21.35
CA GLY A 206 -1.83 3.36 -21.46
C GLY A 206 -2.31 3.99 -20.15
N THR A 207 -3.34 3.43 -19.52
CA THR A 207 -3.82 3.90 -18.21
C THR A 207 -2.74 3.77 -17.14
N GLY A 208 -2.00 2.65 -17.11
CA GLY A 208 -0.92 2.44 -16.15
C GLY A 208 0.19 3.50 -16.26
N PHE A 209 0.63 3.82 -17.48
CA PHE A 209 1.63 4.87 -17.69
C PHE A 209 1.12 6.27 -17.37
N ILE A 210 -0.13 6.59 -17.71
CA ILE A 210 -0.75 7.87 -17.34
C ILE A 210 -0.79 8.01 -15.83
N SER A 211 -1.30 7.00 -15.13
CA SER A 211 -1.38 6.99 -13.67
C SER A 211 0.00 7.04 -13.02
N ALA A 212 1.00 6.34 -13.57
CA ALA A 212 2.37 6.40 -13.07
C ALA A 212 2.98 7.80 -13.23
N GLY A 213 2.80 8.44 -14.39
CA GLY A 213 3.30 9.79 -14.66
C GLY A 213 2.63 10.83 -13.75
N LEU A 214 1.30 10.78 -13.61
CA LEU A 214 0.58 11.66 -12.70
C LEU A 214 1.02 11.47 -11.25
N SER A 215 1.21 10.21 -10.83
CA SER A 215 1.60 9.88 -9.47
C SER A 215 3.02 10.31 -9.12
N ALA A 216 3.93 10.28 -10.09
CA ALA A 216 5.28 10.82 -9.95
C ALA A 216 5.31 12.34 -9.69
N VAL A 217 4.24 13.07 -10.02
CA VAL A 217 4.12 14.53 -9.82
C VAL A 217 3.26 14.85 -8.59
N MET A 218 2.15 14.15 -8.39
CA MET A 218 1.09 14.53 -7.45
C MET A 218 0.98 13.63 -6.21
N ASN A 219 1.83 12.61 -6.04
CA ASN A 219 1.67 11.49 -5.09
C ASN A 219 0.60 10.46 -5.56
N ASN A 220 0.60 9.26 -4.98
CA ASN A 220 -0.25 8.14 -5.35
C ASN A 220 -1.73 8.32 -4.95
N MET A 221 -2.02 8.92 -3.79
CA MET A 221 -3.38 9.06 -3.29
C MET A 221 -4.30 9.97 -4.13
N PRO A 222 -3.94 11.23 -4.46
CA PRO A 222 -4.80 12.04 -5.35
C PRO A 222 -4.89 11.45 -6.75
N THR A 223 -3.79 10.89 -7.25
CA THR A 223 -3.74 10.33 -8.60
C THR A 223 -4.71 9.17 -8.76
N VAL A 224 -4.77 8.26 -7.78
CA VAL A 224 -5.70 7.12 -7.88
C VAL A 224 -7.15 7.58 -7.89
N LEU A 225 -7.49 8.62 -7.11
CA LEU A 225 -8.84 9.21 -7.09
C LEU A 225 -9.18 9.92 -8.41
N VAL A 226 -8.25 10.71 -8.96
CA VAL A 226 -8.42 11.36 -10.27
C VAL A 226 -8.62 10.30 -11.36
N GLY A 227 -7.80 9.25 -11.36
CA GLY A 227 -7.92 8.11 -12.26
C GLY A 227 -9.25 7.37 -12.11
N ALA A 228 -9.67 7.07 -10.87
CA ALA A 228 -10.94 6.40 -10.60
C ALA A 228 -12.14 7.21 -11.09
N LEU A 229 -12.14 8.52 -10.84
CA LEU A 229 -13.20 9.43 -11.33
C LEU A 229 -13.18 9.54 -12.86
N GLY A 230 -12.01 9.61 -13.48
CA GLY A 230 -11.87 9.61 -14.94
C GLY A 230 -12.40 8.33 -15.58
N ILE A 231 -12.02 7.16 -15.04
CA ILE A 231 -12.52 5.85 -15.49
C ILE A 231 -14.04 5.76 -15.30
N HIS A 232 -14.58 6.24 -14.18
CA HIS A 232 -16.03 6.27 -13.95
C HIS A 232 -16.76 7.18 -14.94
N GLN A 233 -16.18 8.34 -15.29
CA GLN A 233 -16.76 9.27 -16.26
C GLN A 233 -16.69 8.75 -17.70
N ALA A 234 -15.72 7.89 -18.03
CA ALA A 234 -15.61 7.22 -19.32
C ALA A 234 -16.71 6.15 -19.49
N GLN A 235 -17.88 6.54 -19.99
CA GLN A 235 -19.04 5.65 -20.13
C GLN A 235 -18.91 4.72 -21.34
N GLY A 236 -18.10 5.08 -22.35
CA GLY A 236 -17.89 4.29 -23.56
C GLY A 236 -17.02 3.03 -23.41
N LEU A 237 -16.53 2.72 -22.20
CA LEU A 237 -15.67 1.57 -21.95
C LEU A 237 -16.48 0.28 -21.76
N SER A 238 -16.07 -0.77 -22.46
CA SER A 238 -16.54 -2.13 -22.18
C SER A 238 -16.15 -2.57 -20.76
N ALA A 239 -16.88 -3.53 -20.19
CA ALA A 239 -16.66 -3.98 -18.81
C ALA A 239 -15.23 -4.49 -18.57
N SER A 240 -14.67 -5.28 -19.50
CA SER A 240 -13.32 -5.82 -19.40
C SER A 240 -12.23 -4.75 -19.51
N VAL A 241 -12.41 -3.77 -20.42
CA VAL A 241 -11.50 -2.62 -20.53
C VAL A 241 -11.53 -1.79 -19.25
N ARG A 242 -12.72 -1.50 -18.74
CA ARG A 242 -12.91 -0.75 -17.49
C ARG A 242 -12.22 -1.45 -16.33
N GLU A 243 -12.45 -2.75 -16.15
CA GLU A 243 -11.79 -3.54 -15.09
C GLU A 243 -10.26 -3.49 -15.21
N ALA A 244 -9.72 -3.69 -16.41
CA ALA A 244 -8.28 -3.62 -16.65
C ALA A 244 -7.70 -2.23 -16.36
N MET A 245 -8.41 -1.16 -16.72
CA MET A 245 -8.02 0.21 -16.40
C MET A 245 -8.04 0.51 -14.90
N ILE A 246 -8.98 -0.07 -14.14
CA ILE A 246 -9.03 0.12 -12.68
C ILE A 246 -7.77 -0.48 -12.03
N TYR A 247 -7.41 -1.71 -12.37
CA TYR A 247 -6.19 -2.33 -11.86
C TYR A 247 -4.93 -1.61 -12.34
N ALA A 248 -4.88 -1.23 -13.63
CA ALA A 248 -3.76 -0.47 -14.18
C ALA A 248 -3.57 0.88 -13.50
N ASN A 249 -4.66 1.57 -13.16
CA ASN A 249 -4.60 2.84 -12.42
C ASN A 249 -3.94 2.65 -11.05
N VAL A 250 -4.33 1.61 -10.31
CA VAL A 250 -3.71 1.27 -9.01
C VAL A 250 -2.23 0.94 -9.18
N ILE A 251 -1.89 0.05 -10.13
CA ILE A 251 -0.51 -0.35 -10.40
C ILE A 251 0.35 0.87 -10.77
N GLY A 252 -0.15 1.74 -11.65
CA GLY A 252 0.53 2.97 -12.02
C GLY A 252 0.73 3.90 -10.83
N CYS A 253 -0.29 4.07 -9.98
CA CYS A 253 -0.18 4.92 -8.80
C CYS A 253 0.81 4.39 -7.76
N ASP A 254 0.97 3.08 -7.59
CA ASP A 254 1.91 2.55 -6.59
C ASP A 254 3.35 2.48 -7.11
N LEU A 255 3.56 2.33 -8.42
CA LEU A 255 4.90 2.26 -9.02
C LEU A 255 5.44 3.63 -9.46
N GLY A 256 4.57 4.50 -9.96
CA GLY A 256 4.91 5.82 -10.50
C GLY A 256 5.68 6.77 -9.56
N PRO A 257 5.35 6.83 -8.25
CA PRO A 257 6.06 7.64 -7.28
C PRO A 257 7.57 7.48 -7.26
N LYS A 258 8.10 6.34 -7.74
CA LYS A 258 9.54 6.06 -7.76
C LYS A 258 10.26 6.57 -9.01
N PHE A 259 9.54 7.13 -9.98
CA PHE A 259 10.16 7.80 -11.13
C PHE A 259 10.82 9.12 -10.76
N THR A 260 10.36 9.76 -9.67
CA THR A 260 10.95 11.01 -9.16
C THR A 260 11.23 10.89 -7.66
N PRO A 261 12.20 11.65 -7.11
CA PRO A 261 12.42 11.68 -5.66
C PRO A 261 11.26 12.27 -4.84
N ILE A 262 10.28 12.89 -5.49
CA ILE A 262 9.19 13.66 -4.86
C ILE A 262 7.93 12.79 -4.67
N GLY A 263 7.72 11.77 -5.49
CA GLY A 263 6.44 11.08 -5.58
C GLY A 263 6.06 10.22 -4.38
N SER A 264 7.04 9.73 -3.60
CA SER A 264 6.84 8.85 -2.43
C SER A 264 7.60 9.42 -1.22
N LEU A 265 6.97 10.41 -0.58
CA LEU A 265 7.26 10.91 0.78
C LEU A 265 5.97 10.86 1.61
#